data_AF-A0A9X4C940-F1
#
_entry.id   AF-A0A9X4C940-F1
#
_cell.length_a   1.000
_cell.length_b   1.000
_cell.length_c   1.000
_cell.angle_alpha   90.00
_cell.angle_beta   90.00
_cell.angle_gamma   90.00
#
_symmetry.space_group_name_H-M   'P 1'
#
loop_
_entity.id
_entity.type
_entity.pdbx_description
1 polymer ?
#
loop_
_entity_poly.entity_id
_entity_poly.type
_entity_poly.pdbx_seq_one_letter_code
_entity_poly.pdbx_strand_id
1 'polypeptide(L)'
;MVASGGIAVADGPGDPAAVKKEDDGKWLDKEGNPTYKISADGTVDWFTYSGYRRYHSDCHVCHGPDGMGSTYAPALKDSVKSMSYGDFLGVVASGRKNISTAQENVMPAFGDNPNVACYMDDLYVYLRARSTEAWGRQRPSKKEEKTEAYTKAEDACMGKK
;
A
#
# COMPACT_ATOMS: atom_id res chain seq x y z
N MET A 1 -39.34 5.56 -20.31
CA MET A 1 -37.96 5.06 -20.18
C MET A 1 -37.24 5.98 -19.20
N VAL A 2 -37.06 5.54 -17.95
CA VAL A 2 -36.27 6.27 -16.95
C VAL A 2 -34.93 5.56 -16.88
N ALA A 3 -33.88 6.20 -17.36
CA ALA A 3 -32.51 5.69 -17.24
C ALA A 3 -32.05 5.91 -15.80
N SER A 4 -31.95 4.83 -15.03
CA SER A 4 -31.31 4.83 -13.72
C SER A 4 -29.80 5.01 -13.93
N GLY A 5 -29.30 6.21 -13.70
CA GLY A 5 -27.87 6.48 -13.60
C GLY A 5 -27.35 5.77 -12.35
N GLY A 6 -26.65 4.65 -12.54
CA GLY A 6 -25.90 3.99 -11.48
C GLY A 6 -24.82 4.95 -10.97
N ILE A 7 -24.86 5.25 -9.67
CA ILE A 7 -23.74 5.89 -8.98
C ILE A 7 -22.58 4.91 -9.13
N ALA A 8 -21.54 5.30 -9.86
CA ALA A 8 -20.28 4.57 -9.86
C ALA A 8 -19.73 4.65 -8.41
N VAL A 9 -19.98 3.60 -7.63
CA VAL A 9 -19.29 3.39 -6.37
C VAL A 9 -17.85 3.13 -6.78
N ALA A 10 -16.93 4.05 -6.44
CA ALA A 10 -15.51 3.78 -6.59
C ALA A 10 -15.24 2.43 -5.89
N ASP A 11 -14.67 1.47 -6.62
CA ASP A 11 -14.32 0.18 -6.04
C ASP A 11 -13.45 0.45 -4.80
N GLY A 12 -13.95 0.07 -3.62
CA GLY A 12 -13.18 0.22 -2.39
C GLY A 12 -11.94 -0.70 -2.41
N PRO A 13 -11.18 -0.77 -1.31
CA PRO A 13 -10.03 -1.67 -1.24
C PRO A 13 -10.38 -3.16 -1.26
N GLY A 14 -11.65 -3.55 -1.39
CA GLY A 14 -12.09 -4.96 -1.32
C GLY A 14 -12.02 -5.56 0.09
N ASP A 15 -12.47 -6.81 0.23
CA ASP A 15 -12.37 -7.59 1.47
C ASP A 15 -10.90 -8.01 1.68
N PRO A 16 -10.24 -7.65 2.79
CA PRO A 16 -8.82 -7.95 2.99
C PRO A 16 -8.51 -9.42 3.26
N ALA A 17 -9.51 -10.31 3.31
CA ALA A 17 -9.30 -11.73 3.53
C ALA A 17 -8.34 -12.34 2.48
N ALA A 18 -7.16 -12.77 2.93
CA ALA A 18 -6.19 -13.48 2.10
C ALA A 18 -6.72 -14.88 1.72
N VAL A 19 -6.90 -15.12 0.42
CA VAL A 19 -7.44 -16.39 -0.12
C VAL A 19 -6.46 -17.15 -1.02
N LYS A 20 -5.47 -16.46 -1.59
CA LYS A 20 -4.46 -17.07 -2.47
C LYS A 20 -3.07 -16.52 -2.16
N LYS A 21 -2.06 -17.38 -2.17
CA LYS A 21 -0.64 -16.99 -2.10
C LYS A 21 0.01 -17.23 -3.46
N GLU A 22 0.80 -16.27 -3.92
CA GLU A 22 1.63 -16.39 -5.13
C GLU A 22 3.04 -16.88 -4.81
N ASP A 23 3.80 -17.25 -5.84
CA ASP A 23 5.14 -17.85 -5.69
C ASP A 23 6.16 -16.88 -5.10
N ASP A 24 5.97 -15.58 -5.31
CA ASP A 24 6.76 -14.52 -4.68
C ASP A 24 6.41 -14.32 -3.18
N GLY A 25 5.38 -14.99 -2.70
CA GLY A 25 4.90 -14.91 -1.33
C GLY A 25 3.81 -13.87 -1.09
N LYS A 26 3.38 -13.15 -2.14
CA LYS A 26 2.28 -12.18 -2.08
C LYS A 26 0.96 -12.87 -1.82
N TRP A 27 0.17 -12.31 -0.92
CA TRP A 27 -1.20 -12.76 -0.68
C TRP A 27 -2.17 -11.91 -1.48
N LEU A 28 -3.20 -12.54 -2.03
CA LEU A 28 -4.27 -11.89 -2.77
C LEU A 28 -5.62 -12.13 -2.08
N ASP A 29 -6.49 -11.14 -2.18
CA ASP A 29 -7.91 -11.28 -1.85
C ASP A 29 -8.70 -11.96 -2.96
N LYS A 30 -10.02 -12.12 -2.76
CA LYS A 30 -10.91 -12.81 -3.72
C LYS A 30 -11.08 -12.04 -5.04
N GLU A 31 -10.83 -10.73 -5.04
CA GLU A 31 -10.81 -9.88 -6.22
C GLU A 31 -9.44 -9.89 -6.93
N GLY A 32 -8.43 -10.49 -6.33
CA GLY A 32 -7.08 -10.56 -6.87
C GLY A 32 -6.20 -9.35 -6.50
N ASN A 33 -6.62 -8.48 -5.58
CA ASN A 33 -5.79 -7.38 -5.11
C ASN A 33 -4.80 -7.86 -4.04
N PRO A 34 -3.59 -7.28 -3.96
CA PRO A 34 -2.63 -7.60 -2.90
C PRO A 34 -3.22 -7.34 -1.50
N THR A 35 -3.04 -8.27 -0.58
CA THR A 35 -3.48 -8.15 0.81
C THR A 35 -2.44 -8.70 1.77
N TYR A 36 -2.65 -8.45 3.06
CA TYR A 36 -1.77 -8.90 4.13
C TYR A 36 -2.19 -10.29 4.64
N LYS A 37 -1.24 -11.01 5.25
CA LYS A 37 -1.48 -12.18 6.08
C LYS A 37 -0.73 -12.04 7.39
N ILE A 38 -1.47 -12.12 8.50
CA ILE A 38 -0.90 -12.02 9.85
C ILE A 38 -1.29 -13.27 10.61
N SER A 39 -0.28 -14.02 11.07
CA SER A 39 -0.46 -15.22 11.87
C SER A 39 -0.79 -14.86 13.32
N ALA A 40 -1.46 -15.77 14.02
CA ALA A 40 -1.86 -15.57 15.42
C ALA A 40 -0.68 -15.29 16.37
N ASP A 41 0.52 -15.73 16.02
CA ASP A 41 1.75 -15.53 16.79
C ASP A 41 2.45 -14.18 16.52
N GLY A 42 1.82 -13.31 15.72
CA GLY A 42 2.31 -12.00 15.32
C GLY A 42 3.24 -12.00 14.10
N THR A 43 3.45 -13.14 13.44
CA THR A 43 4.24 -13.21 12.19
C THR A 43 3.44 -12.57 11.04
N VAL A 44 4.00 -11.52 10.44
CA VAL A 44 3.43 -10.87 9.25
C VAL A 44 3.99 -11.49 7.96
N ASP A 45 3.25 -11.41 6.87
CA ASP A 45 3.79 -11.73 5.54
C ASP A 45 4.96 -10.79 5.16
N TRP A 46 5.76 -11.23 4.19
CA TRP A 46 6.94 -10.47 3.75
C TRP A 46 6.58 -9.08 3.21
N PHE A 47 5.47 -8.93 2.49
CA PHE A 47 5.06 -7.66 1.88
C PHE A 47 4.63 -6.65 2.94
N THR A 48 3.95 -7.07 4.01
CA THR A 48 3.66 -6.21 5.17
C THR A 48 4.96 -5.74 5.84
N TYR A 49 5.93 -6.63 6.04
CA TYR A 49 7.22 -6.28 6.64
C TYR A 49 8.05 -5.32 5.75
N SER A 50 8.16 -5.64 4.47
CA SER A 50 8.86 -4.81 3.49
C SER A 50 8.19 -3.44 3.38
N GLY A 51 6.87 -3.43 3.26
CA GLY A 51 6.05 -2.22 3.16
C GLY A 51 6.23 -1.28 4.33
N TYR A 52 6.29 -1.79 5.56
CA TYR A 52 6.61 -0.98 6.74
C TYR A 52 7.93 -0.22 6.57
N ARG A 53 8.98 -0.91 6.09
CA ARG A 53 10.31 -0.30 5.90
C ARG A 53 10.30 0.73 4.77
N ARG A 54 9.65 0.43 3.64
CA ARG A 54 9.54 1.35 2.50
C ARG A 54 8.74 2.59 2.87
N TYR A 55 7.63 2.41 3.58
CA TYR A 55 6.84 3.50 4.13
C TYR A 55 7.69 4.41 5.03
N HIS A 56 8.49 3.81 5.91
CA HIS A 56 9.39 4.55 6.81
C HIS A 56 10.63 5.13 6.12
N SER A 57 10.86 4.84 4.85
CA SER A 57 11.94 5.42 4.06
C SER A 57 11.43 6.60 3.24
N ASP A 58 10.30 6.43 2.56
CA ASP A 58 9.89 7.32 1.47
C ASP A 58 8.57 8.06 1.74
N CYS A 59 7.75 7.62 2.69
CA CYS A 59 6.39 8.16 2.89
C CYS A 59 6.20 8.85 4.24
N HIS A 60 6.85 8.37 5.29
CA HIS A 60 6.60 8.79 6.68
C HIS A 60 6.89 10.28 6.93
N VAL A 61 7.83 10.86 6.17
CA VAL A 61 8.26 12.26 6.32
C VAL A 61 7.09 13.23 6.13
N CYS A 62 6.16 12.89 5.23
CA CYS A 62 4.95 13.67 4.99
C CYS A 62 3.74 13.07 5.69
N HIS A 63 3.57 11.75 5.62
CA HIS A 63 2.35 11.08 6.09
C HIS A 63 2.41 10.63 7.56
N GLY A 64 3.41 11.09 8.31
CA GLY A 64 3.58 10.79 9.73
C GLY A 64 4.08 9.36 10.00
N PRO A 65 4.31 8.99 11.26
CA PRO A 65 4.59 7.61 11.62
C PRO A 65 3.35 6.73 11.44
N ASP A 66 3.56 5.49 11.02
CA ASP A 66 2.53 4.43 10.93
C ASP A 66 1.25 4.78 10.12
N GLY A 67 1.33 5.70 9.16
CA GLY A 67 0.19 6.12 8.34
C GLY A 67 -0.73 7.14 9.02
N MET A 68 -0.34 7.73 10.15
CA MET A 68 -1.22 8.54 11.00
C MET A 68 -1.49 9.98 10.51
N GLY A 69 -0.81 10.40 9.44
CA GLY A 69 -0.90 11.75 8.92
C GLY A 69 -0.03 12.74 9.68
N SER A 70 0.03 13.95 9.14
CA SER A 70 0.72 15.09 9.74
C SER A 70 -0.08 16.36 9.46
N THR A 71 0.44 17.51 9.89
CA THR A 71 -0.09 18.82 9.49
C THR A 71 0.09 19.10 7.99
N TYR A 72 0.96 18.36 7.30
CA TYR A 72 1.27 18.54 5.88
C TYR A 72 0.51 17.57 4.97
N ALA A 73 0.30 16.31 5.38
CA ALA A 73 -0.30 15.29 4.53
C ALA A 73 -1.29 14.38 5.29
N PRO A 74 -2.29 13.81 4.61
CA PRO A 74 -3.36 13.04 5.25
C PRO A 74 -2.87 11.74 5.87
N ALA A 75 -3.68 11.20 6.79
CA ALA A 75 -3.51 9.85 7.33
C ALA A 75 -3.78 8.79 6.24
N LEU A 76 -2.71 8.12 5.78
CA LEU A 76 -2.84 7.11 4.74
C LEU A 76 -3.63 5.89 5.21
N LYS A 77 -3.58 5.55 6.50
CA LYS A 77 -4.40 4.45 7.05
C LYS A 77 -5.90 4.70 6.85
N ASP A 78 -6.34 5.96 6.82
CA ASP A 78 -7.75 6.30 6.59
C ASP A 78 -8.03 6.48 5.09
N SER A 79 -7.06 7.02 4.34
CA SER A 79 -7.17 7.18 2.88
C SER A 79 -7.37 5.84 2.16
N VAL A 80 -6.64 4.80 2.57
CA VAL A 80 -6.71 3.47 1.94
C VAL A 80 -8.04 2.74 2.23
N LYS A 81 -8.84 3.18 3.23
CA LYS A 81 -10.16 2.57 3.51
C LYS A 81 -11.17 2.76 2.38
N SER A 82 -10.99 3.78 1.56
CA SER A 82 -11.94 4.18 0.51
C SER A 82 -11.30 4.24 -0.87
N MET A 83 -10.16 3.56 -1.06
CA MET A 83 -9.36 3.63 -2.28
C MET A 83 -9.15 2.23 -2.84
N SER A 84 -9.41 2.05 -4.14
CA SER A 84 -9.03 0.82 -4.82
C SER A 84 -7.51 0.65 -4.84
N TYR A 85 -7.03 -0.57 -5.03
CA TYR A 85 -5.61 -0.80 -5.27
C TYR A 85 -5.11 -0.03 -6.52
N GLY A 86 -5.90 0.00 -7.59
CA GLY A 86 -5.57 0.76 -8.80
C GLY A 86 -5.44 2.27 -8.58
N ASP A 87 -6.35 2.86 -7.79
CA ASP A 87 -6.27 4.29 -7.44
C ASP A 87 -5.04 4.59 -6.59
N PHE A 88 -4.70 3.70 -5.65
CA PHE A 88 -3.47 3.82 -4.87
C PHE A 88 -2.25 3.85 -5.77
N LEU A 89 -2.13 2.90 -6.70
CA LEU A 89 -1.04 2.86 -7.68
C LEU A 89 -1.00 4.15 -8.51
N GLY A 90 -2.16 4.59 -9.03
CA GLY A 90 -2.26 5.79 -9.86
C GLY A 90 -1.80 7.06 -9.12
N VAL A 91 -2.21 7.23 -7.87
CA VAL A 91 -1.82 8.36 -7.01
C VAL A 91 -0.35 8.32 -6.65
N VAL A 92 0.20 7.15 -6.27
CA VAL A 92 1.63 7.04 -5.94
C VAL A 92 2.50 7.26 -7.17
N ALA A 93 2.15 6.67 -8.31
CA ALA A 93 2.90 6.79 -9.56
C ALA A 93 2.89 8.24 -10.08
N SER A 94 1.70 8.86 -10.14
CA SER A 94 1.51 10.16 -10.81
C SER A 94 1.64 11.35 -9.87
N GLY A 95 1.64 11.12 -8.56
CA GLY A 95 1.52 12.17 -7.56
C GLY A 95 0.12 12.81 -7.55
N ARG A 96 -0.05 13.81 -6.70
CA ARG A 96 -1.31 14.55 -6.58
C ARG A 96 -1.05 15.99 -6.18
N LYS A 97 -1.71 16.94 -6.84
CA LYS A 97 -1.73 18.35 -6.44
C LYS A 97 -3.13 18.74 -6.02
N ASN A 98 -3.29 19.19 -4.78
CA ASN A 98 -4.51 19.82 -4.31
C ASN A 98 -4.17 21.28 -4.00
N ILE A 99 -4.47 22.17 -4.94
CA ILE A 99 -4.20 23.61 -4.81
C ILE A 99 -5.53 24.33 -4.62
N SER A 100 -5.65 25.05 -3.52
CA SER A 100 -6.75 25.94 -3.19
C SER A 100 -6.20 27.32 -2.81
N THR A 101 -7.08 28.31 -2.67
CA THR A 101 -6.68 29.64 -2.19
C THR A 101 -6.13 29.63 -0.75
N ALA A 102 -6.38 28.57 0.02
CA ALA A 102 -5.99 28.44 1.42
C ALA A 102 -4.86 27.43 1.67
N GLN A 103 -4.64 26.47 0.76
CA GLN A 103 -3.69 25.38 0.94
C GLN A 103 -3.14 24.89 -0.40
N GLU A 104 -1.83 24.65 -0.45
CA GLU A 104 -1.14 23.99 -1.56
C GLU A 104 -0.51 22.69 -1.05
N ASN A 105 -1.12 21.56 -1.38
CA ASN A 105 -0.62 20.23 -1.01
C ASN A 105 -0.15 19.50 -2.26
N VAL A 106 1.16 19.27 -2.36
CA VAL A 106 1.77 18.53 -3.47
C VAL A 106 2.36 17.22 -2.95
N MET A 107 1.76 16.11 -3.38
CA MET A 107 2.36 14.78 -3.32
C MET A 107 3.18 14.58 -4.61
N PRO A 108 4.50 14.39 -4.52
CA PRO A 108 5.34 14.11 -5.67
C PRO A 108 4.93 12.83 -6.41
N ALA A 109 5.26 12.77 -7.70
CA ALA A 109 5.14 11.54 -8.49
C ALA A 109 6.31 10.61 -8.15
N PHE A 110 6.02 9.34 -7.87
CA PHE A 110 7.04 8.33 -7.55
C PHE A 110 7.19 7.24 -8.62
N GLY A 111 6.50 7.37 -9.76
CA GLY A 111 6.55 6.39 -10.85
C GLY A 111 7.96 6.13 -11.39
N ASP A 112 8.82 7.15 -11.40
CA ASP A 112 10.21 7.05 -11.88
C ASP A 112 11.23 6.77 -10.75
N ASN A 113 10.78 6.68 -9.49
CA ASN A 113 11.67 6.36 -8.37
C ASN A 113 11.64 4.85 -8.10
N PRO A 114 12.69 4.08 -8.46
CA PRO A 114 12.69 2.63 -8.27
C PRO A 114 12.59 2.21 -6.79
N ASN A 115 12.99 3.06 -5.84
CA ASN A 115 12.86 2.78 -4.41
C ASN A 115 11.40 2.78 -3.92
N VAL A 116 10.46 3.29 -4.74
CA VAL A 116 9.02 3.27 -4.47
C VAL A 116 8.29 2.44 -5.53
N ALA A 117 8.56 2.67 -6.80
CA ALA A 117 7.89 2.02 -7.92
C ALA A 117 8.01 0.49 -7.89
N CYS A 118 9.17 -0.05 -7.49
CA CYS A 118 9.38 -1.49 -7.37
C CYS A 118 8.72 -2.13 -6.14
N TYR A 119 8.15 -1.34 -5.24
CA TYR A 119 7.61 -1.78 -3.95
C TYR A 119 6.19 -1.25 -3.70
N MET A 120 5.45 -0.90 -4.75
CA MET A 120 4.09 -0.37 -4.60
C MET A 120 3.15 -1.39 -3.96
N ASP A 121 3.32 -2.68 -4.26
CA ASP A 121 2.56 -3.77 -3.63
C ASP A 121 2.83 -3.83 -2.12
N ASP A 122 4.10 -3.80 -1.73
CA ASP A 122 4.54 -3.81 -0.34
C ASP A 122 3.92 -2.65 0.44
N LEU A 123 4.02 -1.44 -0.12
CA LEU A 123 3.46 -0.22 0.47
C LEU A 123 1.95 -0.34 0.64
N TYR A 124 1.25 -0.83 -0.38
CA TYR A 124 -0.20 -1.04 -0.31
C TYR A 124 -0.57 -2.07 0.75
N VAL A 125 0.08 -3.23 0.77
CA VAL A 125 -0.19 -4.32 1.72
C VAL A 125 0.00 -3.85 3.16
N TYR A 126 1.11 -3.14 3.45
CA TYR A 126 1.32 -2.57 4.78
C TYR A 126 0.24 -1.54 5.15
N LEU A 127 -0.06 -0.58 4.26
CA LEU A 127 -1.07 0.44 4.54
C LEU A 127 -2.48 -0.14 4.64
N ARG A 128 -2.78 -1.21 3.92
CA ARG A 128 -4.02 -1.98 4.02
C ARG A 128 -4.12 -2.68 5.38
N ALA A 129 -3.03 -3.28 5.88
CA ALA A 129 -3.00 -3.85 7.24
C ALA A 129 -3.20 -2.79 8.33
N ARG A 130 -2.70 -1.56 8.10
CA ARG A 130 -2.91 -0.41 8.99
C ARG A 130 -4.33 0.14 8.90
N SER A 131 -4.95 0.13 7.72
CA SER A 131 -6.29 0.68 7.49
C SER A 131 -7.40 -0.19 8.11
N THR A 132 -7.18 -1.50 8.14
CA THR A 132 -8.10 -2.48 8.74
C THR A 132 -7.81 -2.74 10.22
N GLU A 133 -6.84 -2.04 10.81
CA GLU A 133 -6.31 -2.27 12.17
C GLU A 133 -5.76 -3.69 12.41
N ALA A 134 -5.53 -4.48 11.37
CA ALA A 134 -4.98 -5.83 11.49
C ALA A 134 -3.52 -5.83 11.96
N TRP A 135 -2.77 -4.77 11.65
CA TRP A 135 -1.46 -4.50 12.23
C TRP A 135 -1.47 -3.18 12.99
N GLY A 136 -0.89 -3.14 14.19
CA GLY A 136 -0.83 -1.96 15.05
C GLY A 136 0.31 -0.98 14.76
N ARG A 137 0.52 -0.01 15.67
CA ARG A 137 1.61 0.98 15.61
C ARG A 137 2.90 0.42 16.18
N GLN A 138 3.49 -0.50 15.45
CA GLN A 138 4.76 -1.12 15.82
C GLN A 138 5.51 -1.61 14.60
N ARG A 139 6.84 -1.70 14.74
CA ARG A 139 7.69 -2.40 13.77
C ARG A 139 7.39 -3.90 13.80
N PRO A 140 7.10 -4.56 12.67
CA PRO A 140 6.98 -6.01 12.64
C PRO A 140 8.29 -6.68 13.04
N SER A 141 8.22 -7.49 14.10
CA SER A 141 9.37 -8.19 14.70
C SER A 141 9.58 -9.57 14.10
N LYS A 142 8.49 -10.27 13.77
CA LYS A 142 8.46 -11.55 13.06
C LYS A 142 7.89 -11.36 11.67
N LYS A 143 8.42 -12.11 10.71
CA LYS A 143 8.00 -12.07 9.32
C LYS A 143 8.16 -13.44 8.68
N GLU A 144 7.34 -13.72 7.67
CA GLU A 144 7.62 -14.80 6.72
C GLU A 144 8.95 -14.56 6.00
N GLU A 145 9.58 -15.64 5.54
CA GLU A 145 10.84 -15.56 4.80
C GLU A 145 10.67 -14.85 3.46
N LYS A 146 11.70 -14.09 3.07
CA LYS A 146 11.78 -13.50 1.73
C LYS A 146 12.01 -14.62 0.72
N THR A 147 11.09 -14.80 -0.22
CA THR A 147 11.20 -15.84 -1.25
C THR A 147 12.31 -15.52 -2.26
N GLU A 148 12.82 -16.56 -2.93
CA GLU A 148 13.73 -16.37 -4.06
C GLU A 148 13.03 -15.68 -5.24
N ALA A 149 11.75 -16.00 -5.47
CA ALA A 149 10.95 -15.38 -6.53
C ALA A 149 10.79 -13.88 -6.30
N TYR A 150 10.50 -13.45 -5.06
CA TYR A 150 10.49 -12.03 -4.71
C TYR A 150 11.87 -11.39 -4.95
N THR A 151 12.96 -12.06 -4.53
CA THR A 151 14.31 -11.50 -4.70
C THR A 151 14.64 -11.28 -6.17
N LYS A 152 14.32 -12.24 -7.05
CA LYS A 152 14.50 -12.11 -8.49
C LYS A 152 13.66 -10.97 -9.08
N ALA A 153 12.40 -10.83 -8.66
CA ALA A 153 11.53 -9.75 -9.10
C ALA A 153 12.05 -8.37 -8.64
N GLU A 154 12.52 -8.27 -7.39
CA GLU A 154 13.14 -7.06 -6.83
C GLU A 154 14.39 -6.68 -7.63
N ASP A 155 15.32 -7.61 -7.84
CA ASP A 155 16.56 -7.34 -8.56
C ASP A 155 16.29 -6.91 -10.02
N ALA A 156 15.36 -7.60 -10.69
CA ALA A 156 14.96 -7.25 -12.05
C ALA A 156 14.35 -5.84 -12.14
N CYS A 157 13.47 -5.47 -11.21
CA CYS A 157 12.86 -4.13 -11.19
C CYS A 157 13.88 -3.03 -10.84
N MET A 158 14.78 -3.31 -9.88
CA MET A 158 15.82 -2.37 -9.45
C MET A 158 16.98 -2.24 -10.44
N GLY A 159 16.97 -3.01 -11.54
CA GLY A 159 18.02 -3.00 -12.55
C GLY A 159 19.34 -3.63 -12.08
N LYS A 160 19.30 -4.46 -11.03
CA LYS A 160 20.47 -5.22 -10.56
C LYS A 160 20.60 -6.46 -11.44
N LYS A 161 21.77 -6.60 -12.07
CA LYS A 161 22.15 -7.79 -12.84
C LYS A 161 22.70 -8.87 -11.93
#